data_AF-V7PE60-F1
#
_entry.id   AF-V7PE60-F1
#
_cell.length_a   1.000
_cell.length_b   1.000
_cell.length_c   1.000
_cell.angle_alpha   90.00
_cell.angle_beta   90.00
_cell.angle_gamma   90.00
#
_symmetry.space_group_name_H-M   'P 1'
#
loop_
_entity.id
_entity.type
_entity.pdbx_description
1 polymer ?
#
loop_
_entity_poly.entity_id
_entity_poly.type
_entity_poly.pdbx_seq_one_letter_code
_entity_poly.pdbx_strand_id
1 'polypeptide(L)'
;MDNTMCRRFDTLRNYFPDDLSTPKNNGINHLGNIKNYCSNGESGEKECKTDLDKINGGCLWLFDQLFVKNQKSDINIAEYIIMWLSYMLNLKKESEITKLNDFYSNYIENNTHYINCNNDGEDPSKSLKGITGYNNYKEIIDTKKELFNINS
;
A
#
# COMPACT_ATOMS: atom_id res chain seq x y z
N MET A 1 -9.07 -4.42 17.69
CA MET A 1 -8.47 -3.67 16.57
C MET A 1 -7.32 -2.84 17.12
N ASP A 2 -6.13 -2.94 16.53
CA ASP A 2 -4.92 -2.25 17.00
C ASP A 2 -5.02 -0.74 16.79
N ASN A 3 -4.83 0.07 17.84
CA ASN A 3 -4.94 1.54 17.78
C ASN A 3 -3.95 2.15 16.77
N THR A 4 -2.74 1.59 16.67
CA THR A 4 -1.76 2.03 15.67
C THR A 4 -2.26 1.77 14.25
N MET A 5 -2.85 0.60 14.01
CA MET A 5 -3.41 0.26 12.71
C MET A 5 -4.50 1.26 12.30
N CYS A 6 -5.50 1.47 13.17
CA CYS A 6 -6.57 2.44 12.92
C CYS A 6 -6.02 3.82 12.58
N ARG A 7 -5.08 4.34 13.40
CA ARG A 7 -4.47 5.66 13.17
C ARG A 7 -3.78 5.79 11.81
N ARG A 8 -3.10 4.73 11.32
CA ARG A 8 -2.46 4.78 10.00
C ARG A 8 -3.48 4.79 8.87
N PHE A 9 -4.53 3.98 8.96
CA PHE A 9 -5.65 4.03 8.00
C PHE A 9 -6.36 5.38 8.02
N ASP A 10 -6.64 5.94 9.20
CA ASP A 10 -7.27 7.26 9.32
C ASP A 10 -6.37 8.36 8.73
N THR A 11 -5.06 8.28 8.95
CA THR A 11 -4.09 9.20 8.34
C THR A 11 -4.16 9.08 6.82
N LEU A 12 -4.10 7.87 6.25
CA LEU A 12 -4.20 7.70 4.81
C LEU A 12 -5.52 8.25 4.25
N ARG A 13 -6.65 7.96 4.91
CA ARG A 13 -7.97 8.45 4.52
C ARG A 13 -8.06 9.98 4.50
N ASN A 14 -7.41 10.68 5.42
CA ASN A 14 -7.41 12.14 5.45
C ASN A 14 -6.75 12.77 4.20
N TYR A 15 -5.76 12.08 3.61
CA TYR A 15 -5.05 12.55 2.40
C TYR A 15 -5.59 11.91 1.11
N PHE A 16 -6.17 10.71 1.21
CA PHE A 16 -6.79 9.96 0.12
C PHE A 16 -8.13 9.37 0.57
N PRO A 17 -9.20 10.20 0.59
CA PRO A 17 -10.51 9.78 1.08
C PRO A 17 -11.15 8.71 0.20
N ASP A 18 -11.87 7.82 0.87
CA ASP A 18 -12.77 6.82 0.31
C ASP A 18 -14.18 7.36 0.01
N ASP A 19 -14.44 8.62 0.30
CA ASP A 19 -15.65 9.33 -0.10
C ASP A 19 -15.30 10.52 -1.01
N LEU A 20 -16.04 10.65 -2.11
CA LEU A 20 -15.94 11.76 -3.05
C LEU A 20 -16.36 13.10 -2.43
N SER A 21 -17.18 13.08 -1.38
CA SER A 21 -17.68 14.29 -0.70
C SER A 21 -16.73 14.85 0.35
N THR A 22 -15.72 14.08 0.76
CA THR A 22 -14.80 14.46 1.82
C THR A 22 -13.67 15.35 1.28
N PRO A 23 -13.41 16.53 1.87
CA PRO A 23 -12.30 17.39 1.48
C PRO A 23 -10.96 16.68 1.64
N LYS A 24 -10.11 16.72 0.61
CA LYS A 24 -8.75 16.16 0.67
C LYS A 24 -7.85 17.13 1.41
N ASN A 25 -7.14 16.67 2.46
CA ASN A 25 -6.07 17.46 3.05
C ASN A 25 -4.86 17.47 2.11
N ASN A 26 -4.77 18.50 1.26
CA ASN A 26 -3.69 18.75 0.31
C ASN A 26 -3.42 17.61 -0.72
N GLY A 27 -4.20 16.52 -0.72
CA GLY A 27 -4.05 15.39 -1.62
C GLY A 27 -2.94 14.41 -1.21
N ILE A 28 -3.03 13.18 -1.71
CA ILE A 28 -2.18 12.07 -1.26
C ILE A 28 -0.68 12.35 -1.42
N ASN A 29 -0.26 13.11 -2.42
CA ASN A 29 1.14 13.49 -2.61
C ASN A 29 1.76 14.23 -1.40
N HIS A 30 0.96 14.77 -0.47
CA HIS A 30 1.45 15.40 0.76
C HIS A 30 1.55 14.44 1.96
N LEU A 31 1.23 13.15 1.77
CA LEU A 31 1.29 12.14 2.82
C LEU A 31 2.72 11.64 3.03
N GLY A 32 3.46 12.30 3.92
CA GLY A 32 4.78 11.84 4.37
C GLY A 32 5.72 11.49 3.21
N ASN A 33 6.22 10.25 3.20
CA ASN A 33 7.13 9.72 2.19
C ASN A 33 6.42 9.02 1.02
N ILE A 34 5.10 9.17 0.84
CA ILE A 34 4.36 8.38 -0.15
C ILE A 34 4.87 8.59 -1.58
N LYS A 35 5.36 9.79 -1.88
CA LYS A 35 6.00 10.17 -3.14
C LYS A 35 7.10 9.20 -3.57
N ASN A 36 7.81 8.59 -2.60
CA ASN A 36 8.87 7.62 -2.87
C ASN A 36 8.34 6.33 -3.51
N TYR A 37 7.07 5.98 -3.32
CA TYR A 37 6.42 4.79 -3.89
C TYR A 37 5.73 5.05 -5.24
N CYS A 38 5.58 6.32 -5.61
CA CYS A 38 4.86 6.72 -6.82
C CYS A 38 5.73 6.65 -8.08
N SER A 39 7.06 6.52 -7.93
CA SER A 39 8.02 6.75 -9.01
C SER A 39 8.63 5.44 -9.48
N ASN A 40 8.20 4.94 -10.64
CA ASN A 40 8.90 3.88 -11.33
C ASN A 40 10.14 4.46 -12.04
N GLY A 41 11.21 4.70 -11.28
CA GLY A 41 12.58 4.72 -11.81
C GLY A 41 13.03 5.86 -12.74
N GLU A 42 12.25 6.91 -13.02
CA GLU A 42 12.72 8.03 -13.87
C GLU A 42 12.69 9.39 -13.18
N SER A 43 13.67 10.24 -13.53
CA SER A 43 14.04 11.50 -12.87
C SER A 43 13.05 12.66 -13.10
N GLY A 44 11.76 12.42 -12.85
CA GLY A 44 10.72 13.44 -12.80
C GLY A 44 10.26 13.75 -11.36
N GLU A 45 9.34 14.70 -11.22
CA GLU A 45 8.67 14.95 -9.95
C GLU A 45 7.98 13.67 -9.46
N LYS A 46 8.39 13.21 -8.27
CA LYS A 46 7.97 11.94 -7.65
C LYS A 46 6.53 12.04 -7.15
N GLU A 47 5.55 12.00 -8.05
CA GLU A 47 4.15 12.18 -7.69
C GLU A 47 3.28 11.03 -8.18
N CYS A 48 2.29 10.64 -7.36
CA CYS A 48 1.28 9.67 -7.74
C CYS A 48 0.24 10.39 -8.61
N LYS A 49 0.30 10.19 -9.93
CA LYS A 49 -0.50 10.94 -10.91
C LYS A 49 -1.88 10.34 -11.06
N THR A 50 -1.95 9.06 -11.39
CA THR A 50 -3.20 8.35 -11.62
C THR A 50 -3.81 7.85 -10.32
N ASP A 51 -5.11 7.54 -10.30
CA ASP A 51 -5.74 6.98 -9.11
C ASP A 51 -5.18 5.59 -8.76
N LEU A 52 -4.76 4.80 -9.75
CA LEU A 52 -4.04 3.54 -9.52
C LEU A 52 -2.67 3.76 -8.88
N ASP A 53 -1.91 4.79 -9.30
CA ASP A 53 -0.63 5.13 -8.67
C ASP A 53 -0.84 5.51 -7.20
N LYS A 54 -1.90 6.28 -6.91
CA LYS A 54 -2.25 6.70 -5.55
C LYS A 54 -2.66 5.51 -4.69
N ILE A 55 -3.46 4.60 -5.23
CA ILE A 55 -3.85 3.35 -4.56
C ILE A 55 -2.60 2.51 -4.26
N ASN A 56 -1.70 2.36 -5.24
CA ASN A 56 -0.45 1.62 -5.06
C ASN A 56 0.46 2.25 -4.00
N GLY A 57 0.67 3.56 -4.08
CA GLY A 57 1.45 4.31 -3.10
C GLY A 57 0.85 4.23 -1.70
N GLY A 58 -0.47 4.31 -1.58
CA GLY A 58 -1.18 4.16 -0.30
C GLY A 58 -1.01 2.76 0.30
N CYS A 59 -1.10 1.72 -0.53
CA CYS A 59 -0.87 0.33 -0.13
C CYS A 59 0.57 0.15 0.41
N LEU A 60 1.59 0.55 -0.35
CA LEU A 60 2.99 0.48 0.06
C LEU A 60 3.27 1.28 1.34
N TRP A 61 2.69 2.48 1.44
CA TRP A 61 2.81 3.31 2.63
C TRP A 61 2.23 2.61 3.87
N LEU A 62 1.08 1.94 3.78
CA LEU A 62 0.53 1.16 4.90
C LEU A 62 1.46 0.03 5.32
N PHE A 63 2.03 -0.72 4.36
CA PHE A 63 2.99 -1.78 4.67
C PHE A 63 4.24 -1.23 5.38
N ASP A 64 4.84 -0.16 4.87
CA ASP A 64 5.99 0.50 5.49
C ASP A 64 5.68 1.01 6.90
N GLN A 65 4.56 1.72 7.06
CA GLN A 65 4.20 2.26 8.35
C GLN A 65 3.92 1.15 9.37
N LEU A 66 3.20 0.10 9.01
CA LEU A 66 2.77 -0.91 9.97
C LEU A 66 3.90 -1.90 10.28
N PHE A 67 4.54 -2.47 9.27
CA PHE A 67 5.51 -3.55 9.46
C PHE A 67 6.94 -3.06 9.69
N VAL A 68 7.35 -1.93 9.11
CA VAL A 68 8.72 -1.41 9.27
C VAL A 68 8.78 -0.35 10.37
N LYS A 69 8.01 0.75 10.26
CA LYS A 69 8.10 1.86 11.23
C LYS A 69 7.51 1.50 12.59
N ASN A 70 6.41 0.76 12.63
CA ASN A 70 5.72 0.38 13.86
C ASN A 70 5.94 -1.11 14.24
N GLN A 71 6.81 -1.80 13.50
CA GLN A 71 7.30 -3.15 13.79
C GLN A 71 6.20 -4.17 14.17
N LYS A 72 5.05 -4.09 13.50
CA LYS A 72 3.97 -5.06 13.74
C LYS A 72 4.39 -6.42 13.19
N SER A 73 4.37 -7.44 14.04
CA SER A 73 4.69 -8.81 13.67
C SER A 73 3.47 -9.62 13.20
N ASP A 74 2.25 -9.17 13.53
CA ASP A 74 1.02 -9.82 13.09
C ASP A 74 0.75 -9.58 11.61
N ILE A 75 1.07 -10.60 10.80
CA ILE A 75 0.87 -10.56 9.34
C ILE A 75 -0.61 -10.53 8.93
N ASN A 76 -1.55 -10.83 9.82
CA ASN A 76 -2.99 -10.73 9.51
C ASN A 76 -3.41 -9.26 9.31
N ILE A 77 -2.59 -8.29 9.71
CA ILE A 77 -2.77 -6.89 9.32
C ILE A 77 -2.81 -6.73 7.79
N ALA A 78 -2.10 -7.59 7.03
CA ALA A 78 -2.14 -7.56 5.58
C ALA A 78 -3.54 -7.84 5.02
N GLU A 79 -4.40 -8.57 5.72
CA GLU A 79 -5.78 -8.81 5.30
C GLU A 79 -6.57 -7.49 5.26
N TYR A 80 -6.39 -6.64 6.26
CA TYR A 80 -7.03 -5.31 6.31
C TYR A 80 -6.50 -4.39 5.21
N ILE A 81 -5.21 -4.46 4.90
CA ILE A 81 -4.61 -3.68 3.80
C ILE A 81 -5.18 -4.17 2.46
N ILE A 82 -5.30 -5.48 2.24
CA ILE A 82 -5.87 -6.07 1.02
C ILE A 82 -7.37 -5.75 0.90
N MET A 83 -8.13 -5.78 2.00
CA MET A 83 -9.53 -5.36 2.01
C MET A 83 -9.68 -3.88 1.63
N TRP A 84 -8.85 -3.00 2.20
CA TRP A 84 -8.82 -1.58 1.82
C TRP A 84 -8.47 -1.40 0.34
N LEU A 85 -7.47 -2.15 -0.16
CA LEU A 85 -7.07 -2.12 -1.57
C LEU A 85 -8.23 -2.52 -2.49
N SER A 86 -8.92 -3.63 -2.20
CA SER A 86 -10.08 -4.10 -2.97
C SER A 86 -11.19 -3.05 -2.99
N TYR A 87 -11.50 -2.49 -1.82
CA TYR A 87 -12.51 -1.45 -1.69
C TYR A 87 -12.17 -0.20 -2.51
N MET A 88 -10.92 0.27 -2.46
CA MET A 88 -10.49 1.46 -3.22
C MET A 88 -10.50 1.23 -4.73
N LEU A 89 -10.11 0.04 -5.21
CA LEU A 89 -10.21 -0.34 -6.62
C LEU A 89 -11.66 -0.34 -7.10
N ASN A 90 -12.58 -0.87 -6.28
CA ASN A 90 -14.02 -0.87 -6.57
C ASN A 90 -14.66 0.50 -6.48
N LEU A 91 -14.13 1.40 -5.66
CA LEU A 91 -14.63 2.76 -5.52
C LEU A 91 -14.21 3.65 -6.70
N LYS A 92 -12.96 3.51 -7.15
CA LYS A 92 -12.38 4.33 -8.24
C LYS A 92 -12.55 3.66 -9.61
N LYS A 93 -13.77 3.22 -9.93
CA LYS A 93 -14.11 2.44 -11.15
C LYS A 93 -13.71 3.06 -12.49
N GLU A 94 -13.29 4.32 -12.53
CA GLU A 94 -12.72 4.92 -13.73
C GLU A 94 -11.36 4.30 -14.11
N SER A 95 -10.72 3.52 -13.21
CA SER A 95 -9.58 2.69 -13.56
C SER A 95 -9.99 1.41 -14.29
N GLU A 96 -9.29 1.07 -15.37
CA GLU A 96 -9.47 -0.20 -16.10
C GLU A 96 -9.26 -1.44 -15.22
N ILE A 97 -8.51 -1.27 -14.12
CA ILE A 97 -8.24 -2.30 -13.12
C ILE A 97 -9.17 -2.10 -11.92
N THR A 98 -10.07 -3.05 -11.71
CA THR A 98 -11.01 -3.08 -10.57
C THR A 98 -10.83 -4.32 -9.69
N LYS A 99 -10.12 -5.35 -10.17
CA LYS A 99 -9.91 -6.61 -9.46
C LYS A 99 -8.52 -6.65 -8.82
N LEU A 100 -8.44 -7.29 -7.65
CA LEU A 100 -7.17 -7.49 -6.94
C LEU A 100 -6.16 -8.31 -7.75
N ASN A 101 -6.60 -9.34 -8.47
CA ASN A 101 -5.71 -10.15 -9.32
C ASN A 101 -5.04 -9.29 -10.41
N ASP A 102 -5.82 -8.47 -11.11
CA ASP A 102 -5.31 -7.60 -12.17
C ASP A 102 -4.37 -6.53 -11.58
N PHE A 103 -4.73 -5.95 -10.44
CA PHE A 103 -3.85 -5.02 -9.74
C PHE A 103 -2.54 -5.68 -9.29
N TYR A 104 -2.60 -6.89 -8.76
CA TYR A 104 -1.43 -7.62 -8.31
C TYR A 104 -0.44 -7.84 -9.46
N SER A 105 -0.90 -8.36 -10.60
CA SER A 105 -0.02 -8.61 -11.75
C SER A 105 0.59 -7.33 -12.33
N ASN A 106 -0.15 -6.21 -12.34
CA ASN A 106 0.32 -4.95 -12.93
C ASN A 106 1.16 -4.09 -11.97
N TYR A 107 0.86 -4.10 -10.66
CA TYR A 107 1.42 -3.14 -9.70
C TYR A 107 2.23 -3.77 -8.56
N ILE A 108 2.10 -5.08 -8.30
CA ILE A 108 2.75 -5.75 -7.15
C ILE A 108 3.82 -6.74 -7.61
N GLU A 109 3.48 -7.61 -8.56
CA GLU A 109 4.24 -8.82 -8.89
C GLU A 109 5.73 -8.55 -9.17
N ASN A 110 6.01 -7.52 -9.97
CA ASN A 110 7.36 -7.13 -10.40
C ASN A 110 7.81 -5.78 -9.84
N ASN A 111 7.07 -5.22 -8.87
CA ASN A 111 7.34 -3.89 -8.36
C ASN A 111 8.45 -3.93 -7.30
N THR A 112 9.52 -3.18 -7.56
CA THR A 112 10.74 -3.15 -6.75
C THR A 112 10.49 -2.68 -5.32
N HIS A 113 9.49 -1.83 -5.07
CA HIS A 113 9.14 -1.41 -3.71
C HIS A 113 8.54 -2.54 -2.89
N TYR A 114 7.75 -3.44 -3.50
CA TYR A 114 7.21 -4.62 -2.80
C TYR A 114 8.23 -5.72 -2.61
N ILE A 115 9.24 -5.82 -3.50
CA ILE A 115 10.28 -6.85 -3.47
C ILE A 115 11.44 -6.46 -2.55
N ASN A 116 11.91 -5.22 -2.62
CA ASN A 116 13.08 -4.76 -1.87
C ASN A 116 12.70 -4.09 -0.54
N CYS A 117 11.46 -3.63 -0.39
CA CYS A 117 10.97 -2.85 0.75
C CYS A 117 11.73 -1.52 0.98
N ASN A 118 12.71 -1.18 0.14
CA ASN A 118 13.63 -0.05 0.30
C ASN A 118 12.94 1.30 0.04
N ASN A 119 12.93 2.16 1.06
CA ASN A 119 12.38 3.51 0.94
C ASN A 119 13.42 4.63 1.16
N ASP A 120 14.49 4.38 1.94
CA ASP A 120 15.42 5.43 2.38
C ASP A 120 16.90 4.97 2.54
N GLY A 121 17.35 3.93 1.81
CA GLY A 121 18.79 3.58 1.71
C GLY A 121 19.36 2.63 2.77
N GLU A 122 18.63 2.33 3.83
CA GLU A 122 18.90 1.19 4.73
C GLU A 122 18.04 0.00 4.29
N ASP A 123 18.59 -1.22 4.27
CA ASP A 123 17.91 -2.44 3.80
C ASP A 123 16.85 -2.90 4.81
N PRO A 124 15.56 -2.53 4.62
CA PRO A 124 14.51 -2.84 5.57
C PRO A 124 14.06 -4.29 5.43
N SER A 125 14.52 -5.04 4.42
CA SER A 125 14.21 -6.47 4.30
C SER A 125 14.74 -7.27 5.50
N LYS A 126 15.90 -6.89 6.05
CA LYS A 126 16.45 -7.51 7.27
C LYS A 126 15.58 -7.22 8.50
N SER A 127 15.08 -5.98 8.60
CA SER A 127 14.19 -5.58 9.69
C SER A 127 12.85 -6.28 9.57
N LEU A 128 12.23 -6.26 8.38
CA LEU A 128 10.96 -6.91 8.09
C LEU A 128 11.04 -8.41 8.38
N LYS A 129 12.06 -9.11 7.88
CA LYS A 129 12.26 -10.53 8.12
C LYS A 129 12.42 -10.88 9.59
N GLY A 130 13.15 -10.05 10.34
CA GLY A 130 13.29 -10.24 11.80
C GLY A 130 11.97 -10.07 12.56
N ILE A 131 11.05 -9.24 12.04
CA ILE A 131 9.77 -8.92 12.68
C ILE A 131 8.66 -9.91 12.30
N THR A 132 8.56 -10.24 11.01
CA THR A 132 7.43 -11.00 10.45
C THR A 132 7.82 -12.39 9.97
N GLY A 133 9.11 -12.65 9.74
CA GLY A 133 9.61 -13.87 9.11
C GLY A 133 9.68 -13.84 7.57
N TYR A 134 9.14 -12.78 6.93
CA TYR A 134 9.08 -12.67 5.47
C TYR A 134 10.14 -11.71 4.92
N ASN A 135 10.69 -12.01 3.75
CA ASN A 135 11.75 -11.20 3.17
C ASN A 135 11.22 -9.87 2.62
N ASN A 136 9.96 -9.83 2.19
CA ASN A 136 9.38 -8.65 1.57
C ASN A 136 7.85 -8.60 1.63
N TYR A 137 7.26 -7.45 1.27
CA TYR A 137 5.80 -7.25 1.33
C TYR A 137 5.05 -8.16 0.35
N LYS A 138 5.63 -8.44 -0.83
CA LYS A 138 5.02 -9.34 -1.82
C LYS A 138 4.82 -10.73 -1.24
N GLU A 139 5.81 -11.28 -0.52
CA GLU A 139 5.67 -12.60 0.12
C GLU A 139 4.53 -12.63 1.15
N ILE A 140 4.36 -11.56 1.94
CA ILE A 140 3.23 -11.44 2.88
C ILE A 140 1.90 -11.44 2.11
N ILE A 141 1.80 -10.64 1.04
CA ILE A 141 0.61 -10.57 0.20
C ILE A 141 0.30 -11.93 -0.46
N ASP A 142 1.34 -12.66 -0.89
CA ASP A 142 1.22 -13.99 -1.48
C ASP A 142 0.55 -14.99 -0.55
N THR A 143 0.78 -14.88 0.77
CA THR A 143 0.10 -15.72 1.76
C THR A 143 -1.39 -15.45 1.90
N LYS A 144 -1.87 -14.30 1.38
CA LYS A 144 -3.26 -13.84 1.50
C LYS A 144 -3.98 -13.79 0.15
N LYS A 145 -3.44 -14.44 -0.89
CA LYS A 145 -4.02 -14.47 -2.26
C LYS A 145 -5.43 -15.04 -2.33
N GLU A 146 -5.83 -15.87 -1.37
CA GLU A 146 -7.22 -16.35 -1.23
C GLU A 146 -8.24 -15.21 -1.14
N LEU A 147 -7.85 -14.05 -0.59
CA LEU A 147 -8.69 -12.86 -0.50
C LEU A 147 -8.97 -12.20 -1.85
N PHE A 148 -8.17 -12.50 -2.89
CA PHE A 148 -8.29 -11.83 -4.20
C PHE A 148 -9.51 -12.29 -4.99
N ASN A 149 -10.03 -13.47 -4.64
CA ASN A 149 -11.19 -14.08 -5.28
C ASN A 149 -12.48 -13.84 -4.51
N ILE A 150 -12.43 -13.12 -3.38
CA ILE A 150 -13.63 -12.73 -2.66
C ILE A 150 -14.30 -11.62 -3.48
N ASN A 151 -15.26 -12.02 -4.30
CA ASN A 151 -16.14 -11.09 -5.00
C ASN A 151 -16.77 -10.16 -3.97
N SER A 152 -16.39 -8.88 -4.02
CA SER A 152 -17.04 -7.80 -3.27
C SER A 152 -18.14 -7.18 -4.11
#